data_AF-A0A353UEZ6-F1
#
_entry.id   AF-A0A353UEZ6-F1
#
_cell.length_a   1.000
_cell.length_b   1.000
_cell.length_c   1.000
_cell.angle_alpha   90.00
_cell.angle_beta   90.00
_cell.angle_gamma   90.00
#
_symmetry.space_group_name_H-M   'P 1'
#
loop_
_entity.id
_entity.type
_entity.pdbx_description
1 polymer ?
#
loop_
_entity_poly.entity_id
_entity_poly.type
_entity_poly.pdbx_seq_one_letter_code
_entity_poly.pdbx_strand_id
1 'polypeptide(L)'
;MAAPMLIFTKSTMKLISWIFLFLPAMDNLTKEQRRKNMQNIRSAGTKPERLIMRELKRRKIYFASHAESITGNPDIVFRRKKIAVFIDSDFWHGHPKRCIMPQTNIAYWCAKIARNRKRDKDVNRILKKGRWGVIRLWEYNVKNRFDKCIWKILAELHKNSSRK
;
A
#
# COMPACT_ATOMS: atom_id res chain seq x y z
N MET A 1 64.19 26.46 21.78
CA MET A 1 63.83 25.39 20.83
C MET A 1 62.36 25.55 20.50
N ALA A 2 62.07 26.11 19.33
CA ALA A 2 60.73 26.55 18.93
C ALA A 2 60.02 25.42 18.17
N ALA A 3 58.79 25.10 18.59
CA ALA A 3 57.89 24.21 17.88
C ALA A 3 57.25 24.96 16.69
N PRO A 4 57.15 24.36 15.49
CA PRO A 4 56.55 25.04 14.35
C PRO A 4 55.01 25.09 14.49
N MET A 5 54.45 26.30 14.35
CA MET A 5 53.02 26.51 14.11
C MET A 5 52.62 25.85 12.78
N LEU A 6 51.77 24.83 12.85
CA LEU A 6 51.03 24.34 11.69
C LEU A 6 49.88 25.30 11.39
N ILE A 7 50.00 26.00 10.26
CA ILE A 7 48.98 26.86 9.66
C ILE A 7 47.83 25.96 9.20
N PHE A 8 46.72 25.94 9.94
CA PHE A 8 45.49 25.29 9.50
C PHE A 8 44.77 26.18 8.48
N THR A 9 44.94 25.87 7.20
CA THR A 9 44.18 26.48 6.11
C THR A 9 42.74 25.96 6.13
N LYS A 10 41.76 26.82 5.79
CA LYS A 10 40.30 26.55 5.78
C LYS A 10 39.84 25.55 4.69
N SER A 11 40.62 24.51 4.40
CA SER A 11 40.35 23.55 3.32
C SER A 11 40.29 22.08 3.75
N THR A 12 39.97 21.80 5.02
CA THR A 12 39.74 20.43 5.54
C THR A 12 38.35 20.23 6.18
N MET A 13 37.55 21.28 6.32
CA MET A 13 36.18 21.20 6.88
C MET A 13 35.09 20.69 5.89
N LYS A 14 35.46 20.19 4.71
CA LYS A 14 34.50 19.55 3.77
C LYS A 14 34.64 18.03 3.66
N LEU A 15 35.58 17.40 4.37
CA LEU A 15 35.79 15.95 4.34
C LEU A 15 35.10 15.19 5.48
N ILE A 16 34.68 15.87 6.55
CA ILE A 16 34.01 15.24 7.71
C ILE A 16 32.48 15.10 7.49
N SER A 17 31.89 15.78 6.49
CA SER A 17 30.46 15.66 6.18
C SER A 17 30.12 14.47 5.27
N TRP A 18 31.10 13.78 4.69
CA TRP A 18 30.87 12.67 3.75
C TRP A 18 30.94 11.27 4.39
N ILE A 19 31.39 11.17 5.65
CA ILE A 19 31.49 9.88 6.36
C ILE A 19 30.13 9.44 6.95
N PHE A 20 29.13 10.33 7.03
CA PHE A 20 27.77 9.99 7.48
C PHE A 20 26.83 9.48 6.36
N LEU A 21 27.27 9.45 5.10
CA LEU A 21 26.46 8.99 3.96
C LEU A 21 26.54 7.48 3.69
N PHE A 22 27.31 6.73 4.50
CA PHE A 22 27.51 5.29 4.31
C PHE A 22 27.49 4.50 5.62
N LEU A 23 26.57 4.82 6.54
CA LEU A 23 26.10 3.81 7.49
C LEU A 23 24.83 3.16 6.92
N PRO A 24 24.75 1.82 6.82
CA PRO A 24 23.46 1.18 6.61
C PRO A 24 22.58 1.58 7.78
N ALA A 25 21.55 2.41 7.54
CA ALA A 25 20.72 2.89 8.62
C ALA A 25 20.13 1.65 9.31
N MET A 26 20.54 1.45 10.55
CA MET A 26 19.97 0.42 11.41
C MET A 26 18.47 0.62 11.42
N ASP A 27 17.75 -0.50 11.39
CA ASP A 27 16.33 -0.49 11.69
C ASP A 27 16.09 0.34 12.95
N ASN A 28 15.19 1.31 12.87
CA ASN A 28 14.84 2.17 13.99
C ASN A 28 14.05 1.42 15.08
N LEU A 29 13.76 0.14 14.85
CA LEU A 29 13.11 -0.78 15.78
C LEU A 29 14.05 -1.91 16.18
N THR A 30 13.94 -2.36 17.43
CA THR A 30 14.57 -3.60 17.87
C THR A 30 13.96 -4.81 17.13
N LYS A 31 14.68 -5.93 17.08
CA LYS A 31 14.15 -7.18 16.48
C LYS A 31 12.80 -7.59 17.08
N GLU A 32 12.64 -7.41 18.39
CA GLU A 32 11.39 -7.72 19.08
C GLU A 32 10.25 -6.76 18.72
N GLN A 33 10.53 -5.45 18.66
CA GLN A 33 9.56 -4.45 18.20
C GLN A 33 9.14 -4.70 16.76
N ARG A 34 10.08 -5.03 15.87
CA ARG A 34 9.77 -5.41 14.48
C ARG A 34 8.93 -6.67 14.41
N ARG A 35 9.28 -7.71 15.18
CA ARG A 35 8.49 -8.95 15.27
C ARG A 35 7.04 -8.65 15.71
N LYS A 36 6.87 -7.88 16.78
CA LYS A 36 5.55 -7.48 17.31
C LYS A 36 4.76 -6.66 16.29
N ASN A 37 5.42 -5.71 15.61
CA ASN A 37 4.78 -4.94 14.53
C ASN A 37 4.31 -5.84 13.39
N MET A 38 5.16 -6.74 12.91
CA MET A 38 4.81 -7.68 11.84
C MET A 38 3.66 -8.63 12.23
N GLN A 39 3.61 -9.08 13.49
CA GLN A 39 2.52 -9.91 14.02
C GLN A 39 1.17 -9.17 14.09
N ASN A 40 1.20 -7.85 14.26
CA ASN A 40 -0.01 -7.02 14.32
C ASN A 40 -0.55 -6.63 12.94
N ILE A 41 0.21 -6.86 11.86
CA ILE A 41 -0.25 -6.60 10.50
C ILE A 41 -1.27 -7.66 10.11
N ARG A 42 -2.53 -7.24 9.98
CA ARG A 42 -3.65 -8.09 9.57
C ARG A 42 -3.87 -8.02 8.07
N SER A 43 -4.33 -9.13 7.49
CA SER A 43 -4.70 -9.24 6.07
C SER A 43 -6.11 -8.73 5.76
N ALA A 44 -6.93 -8.48 6.79
CA ALA A 44 -8.32 -8.06 6.69
C ALA A 44 -8.71 -7.22 7.93
N GLY A 45 -9.82 -6.50 7.83
CA GLY A 45 -10.33 -5.65 8.91
C GLY A 45 -9.48 -4.40 9.14
N THR A 46 -8.72 -3.98 8.12
CA THR A 46 -7.86 -2.80 8.23
C THR A 46 -8.69 -1.53 8.42
N LYS A 47 -8.07 -0.45 8.94
CA LYS A 47 -8.75 0.84 9.09
C LYS A 47 -9.39 1.35 7.77
N PRO A 48 -8.69 1.39 6.61
CA PRO A 48 -9.31 1.86 5.37
C PRO A 48 -10.48 1.00 4.91
N GLU A 49 -10.40 -0.34 5.05
CA GLU A 49 -11.54 -1.24 4.77
C GLU A 49 -12.76 -0.89 5.61
N ARG A 50 -12.59 -0.79 6.93
CA ARG A 50 -13.69 -0.49 7.85
C ARG A 50 -14.34 0.86 7.55
N LEU A 51 -13.57 1.86 7.14
CA LEU A 51 -14.10 3.18 6.77
C LEU A 51 -15.03 3.10 5.55
N ILE A 52 -14.57 2.44 4.48
CA ILE A 52 -15.39 2.26 3.26
C ILE A 52 -16.63 1.42 3.58
N MET A 53 -16.46 0.28 4.27
CA MET A 53 -17.56 -0.62 4.62
C MET A 53 -18.63 0.07 5.49
N ARG A 54 -18.20 0.87 6.49
CA ARG A 54 -19.12 1.63 7.34
C ARG A 54 -19.93 2.64 6.54
N GLU A 55 -19.30 3.33 5.60
CA GLU A 55 -19.98 4.31 4.75
C GLU A 55 -20.97 3.67 3.78
N LEU A 56 -20.61 2.53 3.17
CA LEU A 56 -21.56 1.77 2.34
C LEU A 56 -22.76 1.28 3.15
N LYS A 57 -22.54 0.78 4.38
CA LYS A 57 -23.62 0.40 5.30
C LYS A 57 -24.52 1.59 5.67
N ARG A 58 -23.93 2.75 5.98
CA ARG A 58 -24.67 4.00 6.27
C ARG A 58 -25.59 4.39 5.12
N ARG A 59 -25.15 4.16 3.87
CA ARG A 59 -25.94 4.40 2.64
C ARG A 59 -26.93 3.28 2.30
N LYS A 60 -27.10 2.27 3.17
CA LYS A 60 -27.93 1.09 2.95
C LYS A 60 -27.54 0.29 1.68
N ILE A 61 -26.26 0.31 1.32
CA ILE A 61 -25.72 -0.46 0.20
C ILE A 61 -25.20 -1.79 0.73
N TYR A 62 -25.80 -2.87 0.25
CA TYR A 62 -25.42 -4.23 0.64
C TYR A 62 -24.25 -4.75 -0.19
N PHE A 63 -23.31 -5.41 0.48
CA PHE A 63 -22.12 -6.01 -0.11
C PHE A 63 -21.71 -7.27 0.67
N ALA A 64 -20.92 -8.12 0.03
CA ALA A 64 -20.17 -9.17 0.71
C ALA A 64 -18.74 -8.68 0.96
N SER A 65 -18.18 -8.99 2.12
CA SER A 65 -16.78 -8.70 2.46
C SER A 65 -15.92 -9.95 2.33
N HIS A 66 -14.65 -9.79 1.96
CA HIS A 66 -13.63 -10.86 1.90
C HIS A 66 -14.17 -12.14 1.23
N ALA A 67 -14.66 -11.98 0.00
CA ALA A 67 -15.31 -13.07 -0.70
C ALA A 67 -14.28 -14.06 -1.27
N GLU A 68 -13.98 -15.11 -0.52
CA GLU A 68 -13.04 -16.18 -0.90
C GLU A 68 -13.43 -16.90 -2.20
N SER A 69 -14.73 -16.95 -2.52
CA SER A 69 -15.24 -17.54 -3.75
C SER A 69 -14.95 -16.72 -5.01
N ILE A 70 -14.38 -15.51 -4.87
CA ILE A 70 -14.03 -14.64 -6.00
C ILE A 70 -12.51 -14.54 -6.13
N THR A 71 -12.00 -14.66 -7.35
CA THR A 71 -10.56 -14.61 -7.64
C THR A 71 -9.91 -13.37 -7.03
N GLY A 72 -8.84 -13.59 -6.26
CA GLY A 72 -8.06 -12.54 -5.60
C GLY A 72 -8.60 -12.11 -4.23
N ASN A 73 -9.70 -12.71 -3.76
CA ASN A 73 -10.36 -12.41 -2.48
C ASN A 73 -10.59 -10.90 -2.28
N PRO A 74 -11.49 -10.28 -3.05
CA PRO A 74 -11.74 -8.84 -2.95
C PRO A 74 -12.31 -8.47 -1.59
N ASP A 75 -11.90 -7.30 -1.07
CA ASP A 75 -12.34 -6.79 0.22
C ASP A 75 -13.85 -6.54 0.26
N ILE A 76 -14.40 -6.06 -0.86
CA ILE A 76 -15.83 -5.77 -1.02
C ILE A 76 -16.31 -6.28 -2.38
N VAL A 77 -17.45 -6.98 -2.38
CA VAL A 77 -18.05 -7.58 -3.57
C VAL A 77 -19.53 -7.25 -3.67
N PHE A 78 -19.94 -6.81 -4.85
CA PHE A 78 -21.35 -6.63 -5.23
C PHE A 78 -21.75 -7.71 -6.24
N ARG A 79 -22.14 -8.90 -5.75
CA ARG A 79 -22.35 -10.11 -6.56
C ARG A 79 -23.30 -9.90 -7.74
N ARG A 80 -24.49 -9.32 -7.49
CA ARG A 80 -25.50 -9.07 -8.52
C ARG A 80 -25.02 -8.13 -9.63
N LYS A 81 -24.09 -7.23 -9.30
CA LYS A 81 -23.51 -6.25 -10.25
C LYS A 81 -22.17 -6.70 -10.83
N LYS A 82 -21.64 -7.85 -10.40
CA LYS A 82 -20.29 -8.34 -10.71
C LYS A 82 -19.22 -7.26 -10.53
N ILE A 83 -19.22 -6.57 -9.38
CA ILE A 83 -18.18 -5.58 -9.04
C ILE A 83 -17.33 -6.11 -7.88
N ALA A 84 -16.02 -6.09 -8.07
CA ALA A 84 -15.00 -6.41 -7.07
C ALA A 84 -14.21 -5.15 -6.72
N VAL A 85 -14.10 -4.85 -5.43
CA VAL A 85 -13.35 -3.71 -4.90
C VAL A 85 -12.21 -4.22 -4.04
N PHE A 86 -11.00 -3.73 -4.34
CA PHE A 86 -9.77 -3.98 -3.60
C PHE A 86 -9.29 -2.70 -2.94
N ILE A 87 -8.91 -2.79 -1.66
CA ILE A 87 -8.37 -1.72 -0.84
C ILE A 87 -6.89 -2.03 -0.60
N ASP A 88 -6.06 -1.54 -1.50
CA ASP A 88 -4.64 -1.86 -1.55
C ASP A 88 -3.87 -1.01 -0.55
N SER A 89 -3.14 -1.64 0.36
CA SER A 89 -2.14 -0.94 1.15
C SER A 89 -1.04 -0.34 0.26
N ASP A 90 -0.57 0.86 0.62
CA ASP A 90 0.44 1.55 -0.17
C ASP A 90 1.77 0.80 -0.22
N PHE A 91 2.12 0.10 0.86
CA PHE A 91 3.36 -0.64 0.96
C PHE A 91 3.30 -1.99 0.21
N TRP A 92 2.35 -2.87 0.57
CA TRP A 92 2.35 -4.26 0.11
C TRP A 92 2.07 -4.42 -1.38
N HIS A 93 1.34 -3.48 -1.98
CA HIS A 93 1.05 -3.47 -3.42
C HIS A 93 1.96 -2.50 -4.21
N GLY A 94 2.85 -1.81 -3.50
CA GLY A 94 3.83 -0.92 -4.11
C GLY A 94 3.21 0.32 -4.75
N HIS A 95 2.61 1.19 -3.96
CA HIS A 95 2.15 2.49 -4.43
C HIS A 95 3.33 3.28 -5.04
N PRO A 96 3.22 3.83 -6.27
CA PRO A 96 4.34 4.43 -6.99
C PRO A 96 5.09 5.54 -6.24
N LYS A 97 4.37 6.35 -5.44
CA LYS A 97 4.93 7.49 -4.68
C LYS A 97 5.05 7.27 -3.17
N ARG A 98 4.57 6.15 -2.64
CA ARG A 98 4.34 5.97 -1.18
C ARG A 98 4.88 4.65 -0.65
N CYS A 99 5.26 3.72 -1.52
CA CYS A 99 5.99 2.53 -1.13
C CYS A 99 7.45 2.89 -0.85
N ILE A 100 7.76 3.17 0.42
CA ILE A 100 9.13 3.39 0.86
C ILE A 100 9.77 2.02 1.09
N MET A 101 10.82 1.71 0.31
CA MET A 101 11.52 0.43 0.42
C MET A 101 12.29 0.38 1.73
N PRO A 102 12.18 -0.70 2.53
CA PRO A 102 12.99 -0.86 3.72
C PRO A 102 14.46 -0.99 3.32
N GLN A 103 15.35 -0.29 4.01
CA GLN A 103 16.79 -0.36 3.74
C GLN A 103 17.41 -1.70 4.16
N THR A 104 16.72 -2.46 5.03
CA THR A 104 17.10 -3.82 5.42
C THR A 104 16.38 -4.85 4.56
N ASN A 105 17.12 -5.87 4.08
CA ASN A 105 16.60 -6.97 3.25
C ASN A 105 15.92 -6.49 1.95
N ILE A 106 16.52 -5.51 1.27
CA ILE A 106 15.98 -4.86 0.07
C ILE A 106 15.60 -5.89 -1.00
N ALA A 107 16.48 -6.87 -1.28
CA ALA A 107 16.24 -7.89 -2.29
C ALA A 107 14.94 -8.68 -2.04
N TYR A 108 14.69 -9.08 -0.79
CA TYR A 108 13.45 -9.74 -0.40
C TYR A 108 12.23 -8.84 -0.62
N TRP A 109 12.29 -7.59 -0.17
CA TRP A 109 11.15 -6.67 -0.28
C TRP A 109 10.83 -6.31 -1.73
N CYS A 110 11.84 -6.03 -2.54
CA CYS A 110 11.71 -5.82 -3.98
C CYS A 110 11.03 -7.02 -4.66
N ALA A 111 11.53 -8.23 -4.41
CA ALA A 111 10.95 -9.45 -4.96
C ALA A 111 9.51 -9.68 -4.48
N LYS A 112 9.23 -9.44 -3.19
CA LYS A 112 7.88 -9.61 -2.62
C LYS A 112 6.87 -8.64 -3.22
N ILE A 113 7.22 -7.35 -3.31
CA ILE A 113 6.34 -6.33 -3.91
C ILE A 113 6.14 -6.61 -5.40
N ALA A 114 7.18 -7.03 -6.12
CA ALA A 114 7.07 -7.40 -7.54
C ALA A 114 6.10 -8.58 -7.74
N ARG A 115 6.21 -9.63 -6.92
CA ARG A 115 5.27 -10.77 -6.94
C ARG A 115 3.83 -10.32 -6.64
N ASN A 116 3.62 -9.47 -5.64
CA ASN A 116 2.30 -8.96 -5.30
C ASN A 116 1.68 -8.19 -6.47
N ARG A 117 2.43 -7.26 -7.09
CA ARG A 117 1.99 -6.53 -8.28
C ARG A 117 1.66 -7.45 -9.46
N LYS A 118 2.46 -8.50 -9.68
CA LYS A 118 2.17 -9.51 -10.71
C LYS A 118 0.85 -10.21 -10.43
N ARG A 119 0.66 -10.70 -9.19
CA ARG A 119 -0.61 -11.30 -8.74
C ARG A 119 -1.79 -10.36 -8.94
N ASP A 120 -1.66 -9.08 -8.60
CA ASP A 120 -2.73 -8.10 -8.78
C ASP A 120 -3.10 -7.90 -10.26
N LYS A 121 -2.11 -7.88 -11.16
CA LYS A 121 -2.35 -7.85 -12.61
C LYS A 121 -3.09 -9.09 -13.10
N ASP A 122 -2.68 -10.27 -12.64
CA ASP A 122 -3.30 -11.54 -13.02
C ASP A 122 -4.75 -11.65 -12.52
N VAL A 123 -5.00 -11.26 -11.25
CA VAL A 123 -6.35 -11.17 -10.68
C VAL A 123 -7.22 -10.22 -11.50
N ASN A 124 -6.72 -9.02 -11.80
CA ASN A 124 -7.47 -8.05 -12.61
C ASN A 124 -7.81 -8.62 -14.00
N ARG A 125 -6.88 -9.35 -14.63
CA ARG A 125 -7.11 -9.99 -15.93
C ARG A 125 -8.21 -11.05 -15.87
N ILE A 126 -8.17 -11.93 -14.86
CA ILE A 126 -9.17 -12.99 -14.67
C ILE A 126 -10.56 -12.39 -14.43
N LEU A 127 -10.66 -11.41 -13.52
CA LEU A 127 -11.93 -10.76 -13.19
C LEU A 127 -12.52 -10.03 -14.41
N LYS A 128 -11.70 -9.27 -15.15
CA LYS A 128 -12.14 -8.60 -16.38
C LYS A 128 -12.62 -9.60 -17.45
N LYS A 129 -11.93 -10.73 -17.63
CA LYS A 129 -12.37 -11.80 -18.55
C LYS A 129 -13.74 -12.36 -18.13
N GLY A 130 -14.00 -12.46 -16.83
CA GLY A 130 -15.30 -12.82 -16.26
C GLY A 130 -16.36 -11.70 -16.30
N ARG A 131 -16.09 -10.58 -16.99
CA ARG A 131 -16.93 -9.37 -17.07
C ARG A 131 -17.22 -8.74 -15.71
N TRP A 132 -16.26 -8.81 -14.79
CA TRP A 132 -16.34 -8.09 -13.53
C TRP A 132 -15.85 -6.64 -13.68
N GLY A 133 -16.57 -5.71 -13.06
CA GLY A 133 -16.04 -4.38 -12.75
C GLY A 133 -14.99 -4.50 -11.65
N VAL A 134 -13.79 -3.96 -11.89
CA VAL A 134 -12.67 -4.03 -10.92
C VAL A 134 -12.31 -2.62 -10.47
N ILE A 135 -12.46 -2.37 -9.18
CA ILE A 135 -12.08 -1.11 -8.54
C ILE A 135 -10.93 -1.39 -7.59
N ARG A 136 -9.80 -0.71 -7.78
CA ARG A 136 -8.72 -0.66 -6.79
C ARG A 136 -8.63 0.73 -6.18
N LEU A 137 -8.51 0.78 -4.86
CA LEU A 137 -8.41 1.98 -4.03
C LEU A 137 -7.16 1.86 -3.18
N TRP A 138 -6.25 2.83 -3.29
CA TRP A 138 -5.09 2.89 -2.40
C TRP A 138 -5.49 3.34 -1.00
N GLU A 139 -4.87 2.78 0.02
CA GLU A 139 -5.03 3.20 1.42
C GLU A 139 -4.83 4.71 1.58
N TYR A 140 -3.80 5.28 0.94
CA TYR A 140 -3.60 6.73 0.91
C TYR A 140 -4.82 7.50 0.41
N ASN A 141 -5.47 7.03 -0.66
CA ASN A 141 -6.66 7.66 -1.20
C ASN A 141 -7.87 7.52 -0.25
N VAL A 142 -8.03 6.38 0.41
CA VAL A 142 -9.09 6.20 1.41
C VAL A 142 -8.91 7.18 2.58
N LYS A 143 -7.67 7.43 3.01
CA LYS A 143 -7.37 8.38 4.10
C LYS A 143 -7.54 9.85 3.71
N ASN A 144 -7.10 10.23 2.50
CA ASN A 144 -6.94 11.64 2.12
C ASN A 144 -7.97 12.15 1.11
N ARG A 145 -8.68 11.25 0.43
CA ARG A 145 -9.63 11.55 -0.65
C ARG A 145 -10.84 10.64 -0.57
N PHE A 146 -11.38 10.49 0.64
CA PHE A 146 -12.40 9.51 0.97
C PHE A 146 -13.63 9.61 0.07
N ASP A 147 -14.17 10.82 -0.13
CA ASP A 147 -15.36 11.04 -0.96
C ASP A 147 -15.15 10.61 -2.40
N LYS A 148 -13.94 10.82 -2.95
CA LYS A 148 -13.58 10.36 -4.29
C LYS A 148 -13.56 8.84 -4.39
N CYS A 149 -13.12 8.15 -3.34
CA CYS A 149 -13.16 6.68 -3.28
C CYS A 149 -14.60 6.17 -3.28
N ILE A 150 -15.47 6.75 -2.45
CA ILE A 150 -16.89 6.39 -2.39
C ILE A 150 -17.58 6.69 -3.72
N TRP A 151 -17.35 7.87 -4.28
CA TRP A 151 -17.90 8.25 -5.59
C TRP A 151 -17.52 7.24 -6.68
N LYS A 152 -16.26 6.77 -6.71
CA LYS A 152 -15.82 5.76 -7.68
C LYS A 152 -16.61 4.45 -7.56
N ILE A 153 -16.92 4.01 -6.33
CA ILE A 153 -17.75 2.83 -6.08
C ILE A 153 -19.19 3.07 -6.56
N LEU A 154 -19.79 4.20 -6.19
CA LEU A 154 -21.17 4.55 -6.56
C LEU A 154 -21.35 4.70 -8.07
N ALA A 155 -20.40 5.36 -8.74
CA ALA A 155 -20.43 5.53 -10.19
C ALA A 155 -20.40 4.18 -10.92
N GLU A 156 -19.61 3.21 -10.45
CA GLU A 156 -19.55 1.87 -11.05
C GLU A 156 -20.82 1.06 -10.78
N LEU A 157 -21.41 1.21 -9.59
CA LEU A 157 -22.71 0.60 -9.25
C LEU A 157 -23.82 1.11 -10.16
N HIS A 158 -23.84 2.40 -10.48
CA HIS A 158 -24.84 3.02 -11.35
C HIS A 158 -24.68 2.57 -12.81
N LYS A 159 -23.45 2.55 -13.35
CA LYS A 159 -23.18 2.10 -14.73
C LYS A 159 -23.67 0.67 -15.00
N ASN A 160 -23.55 -0.23 -14.02
CA ASN A 160 -24.00 -1.62 -14.15
C ASN A 160 -25.51 -1.79 -13.85
N SER A 161 -26.25 -0.73 -13.56
CA SER A 161 -27.72 -0.76 -13.63
C SER A 161 -28.24 -0.57 -15.05
N SER A 162 -27.50 0.15 -15.89
CA SER A 162 -27.89 0.54 -17.25
C SER A 162 -27.47 -0.45 -18.35
N ARG A 163 -26.72 -1.51 -18.00
CA ARG A 163 -26.28 -2.57 -18.94
C ARG A 163 -27.22 -3.77 -18.98
N LYS A 164 -28.36 -3.68 -18.31
CA LYS A 164 -29.49 -4.59 -18.45
C LYS A 164 -30.41 -4.03 -19.51
#